data_AF-A0A0B6YLF3-F1
#
_entry.id   AF-A0A0B6YLF3-F1
#
_cell.length_a   1.000
_cell.length_b   1.000
_cell.length_c   1.000
_cell.angle_alpha   90.00
_cell.angle_beta   90.00
_cell.angle_gamma   90.00
#
_symmetry.space_group_name_H-M   'P 1'
#
loop_
_entity.id
_entity.type
_entity.pdbx_description
1 polymer ?
#
loop_
_entity_poly.entity_id
_entity_poly.type
_entity_poly.pdbx_seq_one_letter_code
_entity_poly.pdbx_strand_id
1 'polypeptide(L)'
;SPFNGNSILNYTIIQGNNSLFGVSNSGAFSVLSPLDYEKTKLEVVVVRVEDSGSTGHLQTTATVSVVVKPANDLSPKWDTWIPPVPSDLTYFINENVAF
;
A
#
# COMPACT_ATOMS: atom_id res chain seq x y z
N SER A 1 0.77 -17.74 41.28
CA SER A 1 -0.11 -16.88 40.46
C SER A 1 -0.26 -17.53 39.10
N PRO A 2 -1.49 -17.76 38.58
CA PRO A 2 -1.72 -18.55 37.37
C PRO A 2 -1.42 -17.81 36.05
N PHE A 3 -0.89 -16.58 36.11
CA PHE A 3 -0.52 -15.83 34.90
C PHE A 3 1.00 -15.72 34.84
N ASN A 4 1.62 -16.78 34.34
CA ASN A 4 3.00 -16.73 33.88
C ASN A 4 3.05 -15.75 32.69
N GLY A 5 3.66 -14.58 32.89
CA GLY A 5 3.84 -13.54 31.87
C GLY A 5 4.80 -13.90 30.74
N ASN A 6 4.75 -15.14 30.25
CA ASN A 6 5.62 -15.69 29.22
C ASN A 6 4.81 -16.46 28.16
N SER A 7 3.60 -15.97 27.85
CA SER A 7 2.74 -16.57 26.82
C SER A 7 3.22 -16.11 25.45
N ILE A 8 3.46 -17.06 24.55
CA ILE A 8 3.83 -16.76 23.16
C ILE A 8 2.59 -16.20 22.48
N LEU A 9 2.73 -15.04 21.83
CA LEU A 9 1.65 -14.41 21.07
C LEU A 9 1.71 -14.86 19.61
N ASN A 10 0.54 -15.22 19.09
CA ASN A 10 0.34 -15.55 17.69
C ASN A 10 -0.45 -14.44 17.02
N TYR A 11 0.02 -13.99 15.86
CA TYR A 11 -0.59 -12.93 15.08
C TYR A 11 -1.13 -13.49 13.77
N THR A 12 -2.36 -13.12 13.39
CA THR A 12 -2.97 -13.60 12.14
C THR A 12 -3.85 -12.52 11.54
N ILE A 13 -3.71 -12.26 10.24
CA ILE A 13 -4.67 -11.41 9.52
C ILE A 13 -5.95 -12.23 9.30
N ILE A 14 -7.05 -11.77 9.90
CA ILE A 14 -8.37 -12.42 9.82
C ILE A 14 -9.33 -11.68 8.88
N GLN A 15 -9.02 -10.43 8.52
CA GLN A 15 -9.71 -9.66 7.49
C GLN A 15 -8.70 -8.75 6.78
N GLY A 16 -8.77 -8.69 5.45
CA GLY A 16 -7.84 -7.92 4.62
C GLY A 16 -7.22 -8.79 3.53
N ASN A 17 -6.39 -8.18 2.68
CA ASN A 17 -5.76 -8.87 1.56
C ASN A 17 -4.40 -9.47 1.95
N ASN A 18 -4.36 -10.77 2.22
CA ASN A 18 -3.14 -11.49 2.64
C ASN A 18 -2.08 -11.63 1.52
N SER A 19 -2.41 -11.27 0.27
CA SER A 19 -1.42 -11.16 -0.80
C SER A 19 -0.75 -9.79 -0.84
N LEU A 20 -1.36 -8.77 -0.23
CA LEU A 20 -0.83 -7.40 -0.13
C LEU A 20 -0.22 -7.11 1.24
N PHE A 21 -0.70 -7.76 2.30
CA PHE A 21 -0.32 -7.48 3.67
C PHE A 21 0.09 -8.74 4.41
N GLY A 22 1.09 -8.61 5.29
CA GLY A 22 1.58 -9.68 6.13
C GLY A 22 1.81 -9.22 7.56
N VAL A 23 1.64 -10.14 8.51
CA VAL A 23 2.03 -9.96 9.91
C VAL A 23 2.99 -11.07 10.31
N SER A 24 4.11 -10.72 10.95
CA SER A 24 5.11 -11.67 11.42
C SER A 24 4.80 -12.20 12.82
N ASN A 25 5.55 -13.21 13.28
CA ASN A 25 5.42 -13.76 14.63
C ASN A 25 5.78 -12.76 15.74
N SER A 26 6.51 -11.67 15.42
CA SER A 26 6.77 -10.58 16.37
C SER A 26 5.69 -9.49 16.35
N GLY A 27 4.64 -9.66 15.54
CA GLY A 27 3.57 -8.68 15.37
C GLY A 27 3.90 -7.55 14.37
N ALA A 28 5.06 -7.60 13.69
CA ALA A 28 5.39 -6.59 12.69
C ALA A 28 4.48 -6.72 11.46
N PHE A 29 3.75 -5.65 11.15
CA PHE A 29 2.89 -5.52 9.97
C PHE A 29 3.70 -5.01 8.76
N SER A 30 3.45 -5.56 7.57
CA SER A 30 4.23 -5.28 6.37
C SER A 30 3.36 -5.29 5.11
N VAL A 31 3.84 -4.58 4.08
CA VAL A 31 3.30 -4.59 2.72
C VAL A 31 4.12 -5.59 1.90
N LEU A 32 3.45 -6.58 1.31
CA LEU A 32 4.07 -7.70 0.56
C LEU A 32 4.14 -7.43 -0.94
N SER A 33 3.25 -6.60 -1.47
CA SER A 33 3.17 -6.26 -2.89
C SER A 33 2.86 -4.77 -3.07
N PRO A 34 3.24 -4.15 -4.21
CA PRO A 34 2.97 -2.74 -4.46
C PRO A 34 1.47 -2.40 -4.32
N LEU A 35 1.20 -1.26 -3.67
CA LEU A 35 -0.15 -0.70 -3.56
C LEU A 35 -0.41 0.24 -4.75
N ASP A 36 -1.66 0.29 -5.18
CA ASP A 36 -2.09 1.05 -6.36
C ASP A 36 -3.15 2.07 -5.92
N TYR A 37 -2.77 3.35 -5.94
CA TYR A 37 -3.62 4.46 -5.48
C TYR A 37 -4.87 4.62 -6.33
N GLU A 38 -4.77 4.37 -7.63
CA GLU A 38 -5.86 4.45 -8.59
C GLU A 38 -6.90 3.34 -8.37
N LYS A 39 -6.48 2.18 -7.86
CA LYS A 39 -7.37 1.07 -7.50
C LYS A 39 -7.98 1.23 -6.11
N THR A 40 -7.16 1.40 -5.08
CA THR A 40 -7.64 1.47 -3.69
C THR A 40 -6.88 2.51 -2.88
N LYS A 41 -7.63 3.44 -2.27
CA LYS A 41 -7.07 4.54 -1.45
C LYS A 41 -7.00 4.23 0.04
N LEU A 42 -7.85 3.32 0.51
CA LEU A 42 -7.93 2.90 1.90
C LEU A 42 -8.19 1.39 1.95
N GLU A 43 -7.31 0.67 2.63
CA GLU A 43 -7.48 -0.74 2.98
C GLU A 43 -7.61 -0.85 4.50
N VAL A 44 -8.53 -1.68 4.97
CA VAL A 44 -8.72 -1.96 6.41
C VAL A 44 -8.39 -3.42 6.66
N VAL A 45 -7.41 -3.66 7.52
CA VAL A 45 -6.91 -4.99 7.86
C VAL A 45 -7.16 -5.26 9.33
N VAL A 46 -7.70 -6.42 9.67
CA VAL A 46 -7.91 -6.84 11.06
C VAL A 46 -6.94 -7.97 11.39
N VAL A 47 -6.13 -7.75 12.43
CA VAL A 47 -5.17 -8.71 12.97
C VAL A 47 -5.72 -9.28 14.26
N ARG A 48 -5.82 -10.60 14.36
CA ARG A 48 -6.05 -11.32 15.61
C ARG A 48 -4.73 -11.52 16.34
N VAL A 49 -4.76 -11.32 17.65
CA VAL A 49 -3.66 -11.67 18.58
C VAL A 49 -4.20 -12.70 19.56
N GLU A 50 -3.52 -13.83 19.67
CA GLU A 50 -3.93 -14.97 20.52
C GLU A 50 -2.75 -15.44 21.37
N ASP A 51 -2.99 -15.70 22.66
CA ASP A 51 -1.98 -16.24 23.55
C ASP A 51 -1.93 -17.78 23.53
N SER A 52 -0.75 -18.35 23.77
CA SER A 52 -0.56 -19.81 23.81
C SER A 52 -0.79 -20.41 25.21
N GLY A 53 -1.72 -19.85 25.99
CA GLY A 53 -1.99 -20.28 27.36
C GLY A 53 -2.45 -21.74 27.46
N SER A 54 -1.94 -22.50 28.42
CA SER A 54 -2.25 -23.93 28.58
C SER A 54 -3.66 -24.23 29.14
N THR A 55 -4.33 -23.24 29.72
CA THR A 55 -5.65 -23.39 30.36
C THR A 55 -6.75 -22.56 29.67
N GLY A 56 -6.51 -22.14 28.42
CA GLY A 56 -7.42 -21.33 27.62
C GLY A 56 -6.64 -20.30 26.81
N HIS A 57 -7.08 -20.07 25.58
CA HIS A 57 -6.51 -19.07 24.68
C HIS A 57 -7.30 -17.77 24.84
N LEU A 58 -6.66 -16.71 25.31
CA LEU A 58 -7.23 -15.37 25.22
C LEU A 58 -6.91 -14.81 23.83
N GLN A 59 -7.91 -14.21 23.20
CA GLN A 59 -7.76 -13.56 21.91
C GLN A 59 -8.31 -12.14 21.93
N THR A 60 -7.67 -11.27 21.16
CA THR A 60 -8.15 -9.91 20.86
C THR A 60 -7.89 -9.57 19.40
N THR A 61 -8.38 -8.42 18.94
CA THR A 61 -8.18 -7.94 17.58
C THR A 61 -7.65 -6.52 17.55
N ALA A 62 -6.88 -6.19 16.52
CA ALA A 62 -6.41 -4.85 16.21
C ALA A 62 -6.76 -4.51 14.75
N THR A 63 -7.23 -3.29 14.52
CA THR A 63 -7.54 -2.78 13.18
C THR A 63 -6.42 -1.88 12.68
N VAL A 64 -5.91 -2.18 11.50
CA VAL A 64 -4.89 -1.42 10.79
C VAL A 64 -5.53 -0.72 9.59
N SER A 65 -5.53 0.60 9.59
CA SER A 65 -5.99 1.41 8.46
C SER A 65 -4.80 1.81 7.59
N VAL A 66 -4.74 1.28 6.37
CA VAL A 66 -3.68 1.57 5.41
C VAL A 66 -4.18 2.62 4.42
N VAL A 67 -3.68 3.85 4.57
CA VAL A 67 -3.98 4.95 3.65
C VAL A 67 -2.91 4.98 2.55
N VAL A 68 -3.32 4.66 1.32
CA VAL A 68 -2.44 4.71 0.16
C VAL A 68 -2.31 6.17 -0.28
N LYS A 69 -1.08 6.66 -0.36
CA LYS A 69 -0.80 7.99 -0.90
C LYS A 69 -0.51 7.89 -2.39
N PRO A 70 -0.94 8.87 -3.20
CA PRO A 70 -0.53 8.90 -4.59
C PRO A 70 0.99 9.01 -4.63
N ALA A 71 1.64 8.09 -5.33
CA ALA A 71 3.00 8.33 -5.79
C ALA A 71 2.89 9.38 -6.90
N ASN A 72 3.80 10.36 -6.94
CA ASN A 72 3.91 11.25 -8.09
C ASN A 72 4.53 10.49 -9.25
N ASP A 73 3.75 9.59 -9.86
CA ASP A 73 4.13 8.81 -11.05
C ASP A 73 3.58 9.47 -12.33
N LEU A 74 3.26 10.76 -12.26
CA LEU A 74 2.87 11.60 -13.39
C LEU A 74 4.10 11.90 -14.27
N SER A 75 4.73 10.85 -14.82
CA SER A 75 5.33 11.01 -16.14
C SER A 75 4.16 11.29 -17.08
N PRO A 76 4.06 12.48 -17.69
CA PRO A 76 3.00 12.75 -18.63
C PRO A 76 3.03 11.67 -19.71
N LYS A 77 1.99 10.82 -19.73
CA LYS A 77 1.71 10.01 -20.91
C LYS A 77 1.18 11.01 -21.93
N TRP A 78 2.08 11.53 -22.75
CA TRP A 78 1.67 12.20 -23.97
C TRP A 78 0.94 11.14 -24.78
N ASP A 79 -0.39 11.14 -24.75
CA ASP A 79 -1.13 10.65 -25.89
C ASP A 79 -0.53 11.40 -27.06
N THR A 80 0.12 10.67 -27.96
CA THR A 80 0.65 11.22 -29.21
C THR A 80 -0.52 11.77 -29.99
N TRP A 81 -0.92 12.99 -29.68
CA TRP A 81 -1.76 13.80 -30.51
C TRP A 81 -0.90 14.12 -31.74
N ILE A 82 -1.15 13.38 -32.82
CA ILE A 82 -0.64 13.74 -34.13
C ILE A 82 -1.60 14.84 -34.62
N PRO A 83 -1.19 16.12 -34.71
CA PRO A 83 -2.00 17.11 -35.39
C PRO A 83 -2.32 16.57 -36.79
N PRO A 84 -3.56 16.72 -37.30
CA PRO A 84 -3.73 16.68 -38.74
C PRO A 84 -2.80 17.75 -39.32
N VAL A 85 -1.81 17.35 -40.11
CA VAL A 85 -0.83 18.26 -40.71
C VAL A 85 -1.59 19.37 -41.44
N PRO A 86 -1.59 20.62 -40.93
CA PRO A 86 -2.15 21.74 -41.69
C PRO A 86 -1.17 22.02 -42.82
N SER A 87 -1.69 22.33 -44.02
CA SER A 87 -0.89 22.56 -45.23
C SER A 87 0.05 23.77 -45.18
N ASP A 88 0.17 24.48 -44.05
CA ASP A 88 1.04 25.63 -43.87
C ASP A 88 1.94 25.44 -42.64
N LEU A 89 3.21 25.07 -42.89
CA LEU A 89 4.24 25.00 -41.86
C LEU A 89 4.71 26.42 -41.51
N THR A 90 4.11 27.03 -40.47
CA THR A 90 4.69 28.22 -39.83
C THR A 90 5.61 27.78 -38.69
N TYR A 91 6.92 27.97 -38.85
CA TYR A 91 7.90 27.72 -37.79
C TYR A 91 8.07 28.99 -36.94
N PHE A 92 7.82 28.89 -35.63
CA PHE A 92 8.18 29.92 -34.66
C PHE A 92 9.54 29.58 -34.06
N ILE A 93 10.56 30.39 -34.33
CA ILE A 93 11.87 30.30 -33.70
C ILE A 93 11.83 31.17 -32.42
N ASN A 94 12.31 30.63 -31.30
CA ASN A 94 12.47 31.39 -30.06
C ASN A 94 13.73 32.27 -30.14
N GLU A 95 13.64 33.53 -29.73
CA GLU A 95 14.73 34.52 -29.81
C GLU A 95 15.92 34.25 -28.88
N ASN A 96 15.84 33.26 -27.97
CA ASN A 96 16.91 32.92 -27.04
C ASN A 96 17.82 31.76 -27.49
N VAL A 97 17.94 31.49 -28.79
CA VAL A 97 19.01 30.61 -29.28
C VAL A 97 20.33 31.39 -29.27
N ALA A 98 21.07 31.28 -28.17
CA ALA A 98 22.47 31.70 -28.11
C ALA A 98 23.33 30.71 -28.93
N PHE A 99 24.21 31.24 -29.78
CA PHE A 99 25.26 30.48 -30.48
C PHE A 99 26.33 29.97 -29.51
#